data_AF-A0A925PA90-F1
#
_entry.id   AF-A0A925PA90-F1
#
_cell.length_a   1.000
_cell.length_b   1.000
_cell.length_c   1.000
_cell.angle_alpha   90.00
_cell.angle_beta   90.00
_cell.angle_gamma   90.00
#
_symmetry.space_group_name_H-M   'P 1'
#
loop_
_entity.id
_entity.type
_entity.pdbx_description
1 polymer ?
#
loop_
_entity_poly.entity_id
_entity_poly.type
_entity_poly.pdbx_seq_one_letter_code
_entity_poly.pdbx_strand_id
1 'polypeptide(L)'
;MQALHPAGPIIGSLVALGSLAWSLRQRRRHRLLADLPTSKVRGVFIGLVELNGTAESENPLTSFLAEKRCVDHRWTVEEHWRRTTTESYTDSKGNRRTRTKTSTGWETVARGGDGQPFYLQDDTGVVLVLPVGASIDRAPMFDATVSRGDPLYHGKGPDGSVRGSTGRRRFREEGIPLHAALYIVGDARERPDVVAPRIADADDAEFIISTRGEERVRSGLAMGSWALWTLGLIAAPLGLFIAAQASDFPPPPDVPLRLSLVAVAAYLALWGAGWAWMAHDSIIGLRERVRQAWSLVDVQLKRRHDLFPTLQSAVAALATHEREVQTALAAIRAQ
;
A
#
# COMPACT_ATOMS: atom_id res chain seq x y z
N MET A 1 38.34 23.15 -18.69
CA MET A 1 37.19 22.29 -19.05
C MET A 1 37.46 20.94 -18.42
N GLN A 2 36.63 20.56 -17.45
CA GLN A 2 36.91 19.50 -16.48
C GLN A 2 36.87 18.11 -17.11
N ALA A 3 37.86 17.30 -16.74
CA ALA A 3 38.00 15.89 -17.05
C ALA A 3 36.74 15.10 -16.67
N LEU A 4 35.95 14.70 -17.67
CA LEU A 4 35.09 13.52 -17.56
C LEU A 4 36.04 12.32 -17.55
N HIS A 5 36.49 11.95 -16.34
CA HIS A 5 37.38 10.84 -16.03
C HIS A 5 36.98 9.50 -16.71
N PRO A 6 37.88 8.49 -16.74
CA PRO A 6 37.61 7.08 -17.08
C PRO A 6 36.50 6.39 -16.26
N ALA A 7 35.77 7.14 -15.43
CA ALA A 7 34.65 6.69 -14.63
C ALA A 7 33.34 6.56 -15.44
N GLY A 8 33.23 7.14 -16.65
CA GLY A 8 32.03 7.05 -17.51
C GLY A 8 31.44 5.63 -17.69
N PRO A 9 32.23 4.60 -18.08
CA PRO A 9 31.72 3.25 -18.25
C PRO A 9 31.38 2.56 -16.92
N ILE A 10 32.08 2.91 -15.84
CA ILE A 10 31.80 2.41 -14.49
C ILE A 10 30.46 2.95 -13.99
N ILE A 11 30.23 4.26 -14.13
CA ILE A 11 28.98 4.93 -13.75
C ILE A 11 27.81 4.38 -14.58
N GLY A 12 27.97 4.28 -15.90
CA GLY A 12 26.95 3.71 -16.79
C GLY A 12 26.59 2.26 -16.42
N SER A 13 27.58 1.44 -16.09
CA SER A 13 27.37 0.04 -15.67
C SER A 13 26.70 -0.06 -14.30
N LEU A 14 27.08 0.76 -13.32
CA LEU A 14 26.45 0.81 -12.01
C LEU A 14 24.98 1.25 -12.09
N VAL A 15 24.68 2.25 -12.92
CA VAL A 15 23.31 2.70 -13.17
C VAL A 15 22.50 1.60 -13.87
N ALA A 16 23.08 0.90 -14.85
CA ALA A 16 22.42 -0.20 -15.54
C ALA A 16 22.12 -1.39 -14.60
N LEU A 17 23.08 -1.81 -13.78
CA LEU A 17 22.89 -2.89 -12.80
C LEU A 17 21.90 -2.49 -11.69
N GLY A 18 22.02 -1.27 -11.17
CA GLY A 18 21.12 -0.76 -10.13
C GLY A 18 19.68 -0.66 -10.61
N SER A 19 19.47 -0.11 -11.82
CA SER A 19 18.14 -0.02 -12.44
C SER A 19 17.56 -1.38 -12.79
N LEU A 20 18.37 -2.34 -13.25
CA LEU A 20 17.95 -3.72 -13.47
C LEU A 20 17.49 -4.39 -12.17
N ALA A 21 18.32 -4.34 -11.12
CA ALA A 21 17.99 -4.92 -9.83
C ALA A 21 16.73 -4.30 -9.21
N TRP A 22 16.59 -2.97 -9.31
CA TRP A 22 15.39 -2.28 -8.84
C TRP A 22 14.16 -2.64 -9.67
N SER A 23 14.28 -2.72 -11.00
CA SER A 23 13.18 -3.10 -11.89
C SER A 23 12.70 -4.53 -11.60
N LEU A 24 13.62 -5.48 -11.40
CA LEU A 24 13.31 -6.86 -11.02
C LEU A 24 12.62 -6.93 -9.64
N ARG A 25 13.10 -6.16 -8.64
CA ARG A 25 12.45 -6.07 -7.33
C ARG A 25 11.02 -5.54 -7.41
N GLN A 26 10.79 -4.46 -8.16
CA GLN A 26 9.44 -3.92 -8.37
C GLN A 26 8.51 -4.94 -9.05
N ARG A 27 9.00 -5.65 -10.07
CA ARG A 27 8.23 -6.67 -10.79
C ARG A 27 7.89 -7.87 -9.92
N ARG A 28 8.82 -8.32 -9.07
CA ARG A 28 8.56 -9.39 -8.10
C ARG A 28 7.41 -9.01 -7.17
N ARG A 29 7.42 -7.79 -6.62
CA ARG A 29 6.34 -7.25 -5.78
C ARG A 29 5.00 -7.20 -6.52
N HIS A 30 4.98 -6.71 -7.75
CA HIS A 30 3.75 -6.63 -8.56
C HIS A 30 3.18 -8.01 -8.90
N ARG A 31 4.02 -9.01 -9.19
CA ARG A 31 3.56 -10.37 -9.48
C ARG A 31 2.92 -11.06 -8.28
N LEU A 32 3.48 -10.86 -7.08
CA LEU A 32 2.89 -11.41 -5.86
C LEU A 32 1.45 -10.92 -5.64
N LEU A 33 1.17 -9.66 -5.96
CA LEU A 33 -0.18 -9.09 -5.86
C LEU A 33 -1.09 -9.51 -7.04
N ALA A 34 -0.55 -9.58 -8.26
CA ALA A 34 -1.33 -9.91 -9.45
C ALA A 34 -1.80 -11.38 -9.49
N ASP A 35 -1.04 -12.27 -8.84
CA ASP A 35 -1.33 -13.71 -8.81
C ASP A 35 -2.29 -14.10 -7.66
N LEU A 36 -2.78 -13.14 -6.87
CA LEU A 36 -3.74 -13.40 -5.80
C LEU A 36 -5.16 -13.48 -6.38
N PRO A 37 -5.88 -14.59 -6.16
CA PRO A 37 -7.28 -14.64 -6.51
C PRO A 37 -8.09 -13.80 -5.52
N THR A 38 -8.97 -12.95 -6.04
CA THR A 38 -9.99 -12.29 -5.22
C THR A 38 -10.84 -13.36 -4.53
N SER A 39 -10.78 -13.37 -3.21
CA SER A 39 -11.52 -14.30 -2.36
C SER A 39 -12.83 -13.68 -1.90
N LYS A 40 -13.83 -14.52 -1.63
CA LYS A 40 -15.04 -14.12 -0.89
C LYS A 40 -14.76 -14.22 0.60
N VAL A 41 -15.34 -13.33 1.39
CA VAL A 41 -15.12 -13.24 2.84
C VAL A 41 -15.38 -14.57 3.54
N ARG A 42 -16.46 -15.27 3.18
CA ARG A 42 -16.79 -16.59 3.75
C ARG A 42 -15.79 -17.69 3.40
N GLY A 43 -15.08 -17.55 2.28
CA GLY A 43 -14.12 -18.51 1.75
C GLY A 43 -12.66 -18.14 2.00
N VAL A 44 -12.39 -17.14 2.85
CA VAL A 44 -11.03 -16.73 3.21
C VAL A 44 -10.27 -17.91 3.80
N PHE A 45 -9.14 -18.25 3.17
CA PHE A 45 -8.18 -19.22 3.69
C PHE A 45 -7.11 -18.47 4.51
N ILE A 46 -6.46 -19.18 5.43
CA ILE A 46 -5.35 -18.62 6.21
C ILE A 46 -4.14 -18.42 5.29
N GLY A 47 -3.62 -17.19 5.25
CA GLY A 47 -2.55 -16.75 4.36
C GLY A 47 -2.89 -15.47 3.61
N LEU A 48 -2.03 -15.12 2.64
CA LEU A 48 -2.21 -13.90 1.84
C LEU A 48 -3.46 -13.98 0.96
N VAL A 49 -4.38 -13.03 1.13
CA VAL A 49 -5.66 -12.95 0.42
C VAL A 49 -5.91 -11.57 -0.15
N GLU A 50 -6.69 -11.55 -1.23
CA GLU A 50 -7.28 -10.33 -1.80
C GLU A 50 -8.80 -10.35 -1.57
N LEU A 51 -9.37 -9.25 -1.09
CA LEU A 51 -10.77 -9.14 -0.73
C LEU A 51 -11.38 -7.82 -1.24
N ASN A 52 -12.64 -7.91 -1.64
CA ASN A 52 -13.46 -6.76 -2.00
C ASN A 52 -14.72 -6.74 -1.13
N GLY A 53 -15.08 -5.56 -0.63
CA GLY A 53 -16.27 -5.41 0.20
C GLY A 53 -16.53 -3.97 0.59
N THR A 54 -17.33 -3.78 1.62
CA THR A 54 -17.70 -2.49 2.18
C THR A 54 -17.18 -2.36 3.61
N ALA A 55 -16.78 -1.14 3.99
CA ALA A 55 -16.27 -0.85 5.33
C ALA A 55 -17.41 -0.73 6.34
N GLU A 56 -17.47 -1.63 7.31
CA GLU A 56 -18.54 -1.71 8.30
C GLU A 56 -18.01 -1.60 9.73
N SER A 57 -18.79 -0.98 10.61
CA SER A 57 -18.47 -0.85 12.02
C SER A 57 -19.72 -0.54 12.84
N GLU A 58 -19.87 -1.22 13.98
CA GLU A 58 -20.95 -0.94 14.94
C GLU A 58 -20.74 0.41 15.64
N ASN A 59 -19.48 0.76 15.93
CA ASN A 59 -19.09 1.97 16.63
C ASN A 59 -18.14 2.81 15.75
N PRO A 60 -18.61 3.45 14.67
CA PRO A 60 -17.75 4.22 13.78
C PRO A 60 -17.26 5.52 14.42
N LEU A 61 -16.06 5.94 14.01
CA LEU A 61 -15.49 7.25 14.35
C LEU A 61 -16.28 8.36 13.65
N THR A 62 -16.16 9.58 14.18
CA THR A 62 -16.62 10.79 13.50
C THR A 62 -15.41 11.60 13.08
N SER A 63 -15.29 11.86 11.78
CA SER A 63 -14.15 12.61 11.23
C SER A 63 -14.13 14.06 11.73
N PHE A 64 -12.95 14.68 11.80
CA PHE A 64 -12.80 15.96 12.48
C PHE A 64 -13.32 17.15 11.66
N LEU A 65 -13.02 17.17 10.36
CA LEU A 65 -13.38 18.29 9.48
C LEU A 65 -14.72 18.07 8.76
N ALA A 66 -14.91 16.88 8.17
CA ALA A 66 -16.13 16.55 7.44
C ALA A 66 -17.28 16.13 8.36
N GLU A 67 -17.01 15.79 9.62
CA GLU A 67 -17.99 15.30 10.60
C GLU A 67 -18.78 14.08 10.09
N LYS A 68 -18.10 13.22 9.32
CA LYS A 68 -18.70 12.01 8.72
C LYS A 68 -18.36 10.77 9.54
N ARG A 69 -19.28 9.80 9.54
CA ARG A 69 -19.02 8.46 10.08
C ARG A 69 -17.98 7.73 9.24
N CYS A 70 -16.89 7.29 9.86
CA CYS A 70 -15.75 6.66 9.19
C CYS A 70 -15.07 5.61 10.09
N VAL A 71 -14.19 4.79 9.51
CA VAL A 71 -13.38 3.80 10.25
C VAL A 71 -11.91 4.21 10.36
N ASP A 72 -11.48 5.14 9.52
CA ASP A 72 -10.17 5.77 9.52
C ASP A 72 -10.28 7.16 8.90
N HIS A 73 -9.56 8.14 9.44
CA HIS A 73 -9.43 9.46 8.84
C HIS A 73 -8.09 10.12 9.19
N ARG A 74 -7.65 11.02 8.32
CA ARG A 74 -6.47 11.87 8.50
C ARG A 74 -6.77 13.25 7.94
N TRP A 75 -6.41 14.28 8.70
CA TRP A 75 -6.63 15.66 8.32
C TRP A 75 -5.38 16.51 8.48
N THR A 76 -5.30 17.56 7.67
CA THR A 76 -4.26 18.57 7.71
C THR A 76 -4.85 19.96 7.57
N VAL A 77 -4.27 20.90 8.32
CA VAL A 77 -4.54 22.33 8.20
C VAL A 77 -3.24 23.01 7.84
N GLU A 78 -3.25 23.72 6.73
CA GLU A 78 -2.10 24.45 6.22
C GLU A 78 -2.43 25.95 6.17
N GLU A 79 -1.47 26.79 6.52
CA GLU A 79 -1.61 28.23 6.46
C GLU A 79 -0.74 28.82 5.35
N HIS A 80 -1.36 29.69 4.55
CA HIS A 80 -0.65 30.38 3.48
C HIS A 80 0.12 31.56 4.03
N TRP A 81 1.42 31.61 3.74
CA TRP A 81 2.32 32.67 4.16
C TRP A 81 2.90 33.43 2.96
N ARG A 82 3.25 34.69 3.20
CA ARG A 82 4.01 35.57 2.32
C ARG A 82 5.11 36.22 3.15
N ARG A 83 6.37 35.94 2.81
CA ARG A 83 7.55 36.44 3.53
C ARG A 83 8.45 37.16 2.54
N THR A 84 8.95 38.31 2.97
CA THR A 84 9.89 39.12 2.19
C THR A 84 11.28 38.96 2.79
N THR A 85 12.23 38.46 2.00
CA THR A 85 13.63 38.28 2.40
C THR A 85 14.51 39.14 1.51
N THR A 86 15.45 39.86 2.12
CA THR A 86 16.47 40.63 1.39
C THR A 86 17.66 39.73 1.14
N GLU A 87 17.89 39.33 -0.12
CA GLU A 87 19.05 38.55 -0.53
C GLU A 87 20.14 39.53 -1.01
N SER A 88 21.35 39.39 -0.46
CA SER A 88 22.53 40.09 -0.98
C SER A 88 23.18 39.22 -2.04
N TYR A 89 23.38 39.74 -3.25
CA TYR A 89 24.14 39.06 -4.30
C TYR A 89 25.23 39.99 -4.83
N THR A 90 26.32 39.40 -5.30
CA THR A 90 27.41 40.16 -5.93
C THR A 90 27.20 40.14 -7.42
N ASP A 91 27.15 41.31 -8.05
CA ASP A 91 27.05 41.38 -9.51
C ASP A 91 28.35 40.92 -10.19
N SER A 92 28.30 40.65 -11.49
CA SER A 92 29.47 40.22 -12.26
C SER A 92 30.61 41.26 -12.31
N LYS A 93 30.39 42.46 -11.76
CA LYS A 93 31.36 43.56 -11.60
C LYS A 93 31.89 43.69 -10.17
N GLY A 94 31.58 42.74 -9.28
CA GLY A 94 32.09 42.69 -7.90
C GLY A 94 31.33 43.57 -6.90
N ASN A 95 30.24 44.23 -7.30
CA ASN A 95 29.47 45.08 -6.39
C ASN A 95 28.41 44.28 -5.65
N ARG A 96 28.36 44.43 -4.32
CA ARG A 96 27.33 43.81 -3.49
C ARG A 96 26.02 44.59 -3.64
N ARG A 97 25.01 43.95 -4.23
CA ARG A 97 23.66 44.49 -4.40
C ARG A 97 22.68 43.73 -3.53
N THR A 98 21.67 44.44 -3.04
CA THR A 98 20.55 43.83 -2.32
C THR A 98 19.33 43.78 -3.24
N ARG A 99 18.63 42.65 -3.23
CA ARG A 99 17.33 42.51 -3.88
C ARG A 99 16.32 41.99 -2.88
N THR A 100 15.16 42.62 -2.86
CA THR A 100 14.01 42.14 -2.11
C THR A 100 13.34 41.00 -2.88
N LYS A 101 13.23 39.83 -2.26
CA LYS A 101 12.55 38.67 -2.81
C LYS A 101 11.35 38.32 -1.93
N THR A 102 10.18 38.34 -2.53
CA THR A 102 8.95 37.91 -1.85
C THR A 102 8.68 36.45 -2.21
N SER A 103 8.62 35.59 -1.20
CA SER A 103 8.27 34.19 -1.34
C SER A 103 6.89 33.95 -0.74
N THR A 104 6.13 33.05 -1.34
CA THR A 104 4.82 32.59 -0.85
C THR A 104 4.81 31.08 -0.76
N GLY A 105 4.06 30.53 0.19
CA GLY A 105 3.96 29.09 0.36
C GLY A 105 2.88 28.69 1.35
N TRP A 106 2.76 27.39 1.57
CA TRP A 106 1.89 26.80 2.56
C TRP A 106 2.75 26.15 3.64
N GLU A 107 2.33 26.27 4.89
CA GLU A 107 2.99 25.66 6.04
C GLU A 107 1.95 24.90 6.87
N THR A 108 2.19 23.63 7.17
CA THR A 108 1.28 22.82 7.98
C THR A 108 1.26 23.33 9.41
N VAL A 109 0.10 23.78 9.88
CA VAL A 109 -0.08 24.35 11.23
C VAL A 109 -0.73 23.38 12.20
N ALA A 110 -1.51 22.43 11.68
CA ALA A 110 -2.09 21.35 12.47
C ALA A 110 -2.30 20.12 11.60
N ARG A 111 -2.25 18.94 12.21
CA ARG A 111 -2.58 17.67 11.57
C ARG A 111 -3.05 16.69 12.64
N GLY A 112 -3.87 15.75 12.23
CA GLY A 112 -4.35 14.69 13.10
C GLY A 112 -5.00 13.59 12.29
N GLY A 113 -5.61 12.65 13.00
CA GLY A 113 -6.26 11.50 12.42
C GLY A 113 -6.39 10.40 13.45
N ASP A 114 -7.32 9.51 13.19
CA ASP A 114 -7.59 8.35 14.02
C ASP A 114 -8.05 7.19 13.14
N GLY A 115 -7.85 5.97 13.63
CA GLY A 115 -8.19 4.76 12.90
C GLY A 115 -8.43 3.60 13.86
N GLN A 116 -9.41 2.78 13.53
CA GLN A 116 -9.85 1.68 14.38
C GLN A 116 -9.99 0.37 13.59
N PRO A 117 -9.96 -0.79 14.26
CA PRO A 117 -10.43 -2.04 13.66
C PRO A 117 -11.85 -1.90 13.10
N PHE A 118 -12.09 -2.51 11.94
CA PHE A 118 -13.38 -2.48 11.28
C PHE A 118 -13.66 -3.80 10.57
N TYR A 119 -14.89 -3.99 10.10
CA TYR A 119 -15.28 -5.17 9.35
C TYR A 119 -15.31 -4.86 7.86
N LEU A 120 -14.80 -5.79 7.06
CA LEU A 120 -15.07 -5.81 5.62
C LEU A 120 -16.25 -6.73 5.38
N GLN A 121 -17.32 -6.21 4.78
CA GLN A 121 -18.51 -6.96 4.43
C GLN A 121 -18.64 -7.15 2.92
N ASP A 122 -18.86 -8.39 2.49
CA ASP A 122 -19.29 -8.72 1.13
C ASP A 122 -20.67 -9.38 1.12
N ASP A 123 -21.07 -9.95 -0.01
CA ASP A 123 -22.32 -10.69 -0.20
C ASP A 123 -22.37 -12.03 0.57
N THR A 124 -21.23 -12.52 1.05
CA THR A 124 -21.08 -13.85 1.68
C THR A 124 -20.86 -13.79 3.19
N GLY A 125 -20.37 -12.68 3.73
CA GLY A 125 -20.15 -12.52 5.17
C GLY A 125 -19.35 -11.28 5.55
N VAL A 126 -18.82 -11.31 6.77
CA VAL A 126 -18.01 -10.24 7.37
C VAL A 126 -16.68 -10.77 7.89
N VAL A 127 -15.60 -10.01 7.74
CA VAL A 127 -14.27 -10.33 8.28
C VAL A 127 -13.68 -9.11 8.98
N LEU A 128 -13.05 -9.35 10.13
CA LEU A 128 -12.38 -8.30 10.90
C LEU A 128 -11.07 -7.89 10.20
N VAL A 129 -10.86 -6.58 10.05
CA VAL A 129 -9.65 -5.99 9.49
C VAL A 129 -8.95 -5.17 10.57
N LEU A 130 -7.66 -5.43 10.77
CA LEU A 130 -6.80 -4.66 11.67
C LEU A 130 -5.92 -3.74 10.82
N PRO A 131 -6.23 -2.43 10.68
CA PRO A 131 -5.53 -1.56 9.73
C PRO A 131 -4.08 -1.19 10.11
N VAL A 132 -3.60 -1.65 11.27
CA VAL A 132 -2.24 -1.37 11.74
C VAL A 132 -1.22 -2.03 10.80
N GLY A 133 -0.23 -1.25 10.34
CA GLY A 133 0.78 -1.72 9.39
C GLY A 133 0.37 -1.56 7.91
N ALA A 134 -0.92 -1.31 7.63
CA ALA A 134 -1.40 -1.18 6.26
C ALA A 134 -0.92 0.11 5.58
N SER A 135 -0.60 -0.01 4.29
CA SER A 135 -0.60 1.10 3.34
C SER A 135 -2.05 1.43 2.98
N ILE A 136 -2.56 2.53 3.54
CA ILE A 136 -3.97 2.92 3.40
C ILE A 136 -4.13 4.05 2.39
N ASP A 137 -4.86 3.76 1.31
CA ASP A 137 -5.30 4.72 0.31
C ASP A 137 -6.70 5.25 0.62
N ARG A 138 -6.73 6.49 1.11
CA ARG A 138 -7.91 7.17 1.65
C ARG A 138 -8.64 7.95 0.57
N ALA A 139 -9.96 8.04 0.70
CA ALA A 139 -10.78 8.88 -0.15
C ALA A 139 -10.82 10.31 0.40
N PRO A 140 -10.80 11.36 -0.45
CA PRO A 140 -10.98 12.73 0.00
C PRO A 140 -12.39 12.89 0.56
N MET A 141 -12.49 13.41 1.79
CA MET A 141 -13.76 13.65 2.49
C MET A 141 -14.07 15.14 2.63
N PHE A 142 -13.04 16.00 2.68
CA PHE A 142 -13.16 17.45 2.81
C PHE A 142 -11.95 18.15 2.17
N ASP A 143 -12.19 19.22 1.40
CA ASP A 143 -11.15 20.18 0.98
C ASP A 143 -11.78 21.58 0.93
N ALA A 144 -11.28 22.50 1.75
CA ALA A 144 -11.72 23.89 1.74
C ALA A 144 -10.54 24.83 1.97
N THR A 145 -10.53 25.96 1.25
CA THR A 145 -9.60 27.06 1.52
C THR A 145 -10.39 28.28 1.95
N VAL A 146 -10.16 28.75 3.17
CA VAL A 146 -10.93 29.80 3.82
C VAL A 146 -10.05 30.95 4.28
N SER A 147 -10.67 32.11 4.50
CA SER A 147 -10.02 33.29 5.07
C SER A 147 -10.41 33.50 6.54
N ARG A 148 -9.75 34.42 7.25
CA ARG A 148 -10.02 34.71 8.67
C ARG A 148 -11.48 35.02 9.03
N GLY A 149 -12.25 35.53 8.07
CA GLY A 149 -13.67 35.84 8.30
C GLY A 149 -14.59 34.60 8.34
N ASP A 150 -14.08 33.44 7.94
CA ASP A 150 -14.85 32.19 7.93
C ASP A 150 -14.81 31.52 9.33
N PRO A 151 -15.96 31.09 9.89
CA PRO A 151 -16.00 30.39 11.16
C PRO A 151 -15.07 29.17 11.24
N LEU A 152 -14.86 28.46 10.12
CA LEU A 152 -13.98 27.30 10.06
C LEU A 152 -12.53 27.65 10.39
N TYR A 153 -12.08 28.87 10.07
CA TYR A 153 -10.69 29.29 10.24
C TYR A 153 -10.24 29.15 11.70
N HIS A 154 -11.08 29.56 12.65
CA HIS A 154 -10.82 29.48 14.09
C HIS A 154 -11.54 28.30 14.76
N GLY A 155 -12.68 27.86 14.24
CA GLY A 155 -13.48 26.79 14.86
C GLY A 155 -12.81 25.41 14.79
N LYS A 156 -12.06 25.11 13.71
CA LYS A 156 -11.34 23.84 13.54
C LYS A 156 -9.84 24.02 13.27
N GLY A 157 -9.37 25.26 13.21
CA GLY A 157 -7.96 25.61 13.04
C GLY A 157 -7.32 26.06 14.36
N PRO A 158 -5.98 26.04 14.48
CA PRO A 158 -5.30 26.47 15.69
C PRO A 158 -5.44 27.99 15.94
N ASP A 159 -5.35 28.45 17.18
CA ASP A 159 -5.50 29.88 17.51
C ASP A 159 -4.36 30.76 16.98
N GLY A 160 -3.15 30.22 16.88
CA GLY A 160 -1.95 30.93 16.41
C GLY A 160 -1.80 30.97 14.89
N SER A 161 -1.08 31.97 14.38
CA SER A 161 -0.70 32.07 12.96
C SER A 161 0.81 31.95 12.75
N VAL A 162 1.22 31.38 11.62
CA VAL A 162 2.63 31.36 11.21
C VAL A 162 3.13 32.76 10.85
N ARG A 163 4.44 32.98 10.98
CA ARG A 163 5.09 34.23 10.58
C ARG A 163 4.80 34.54 9.11
N GLY A 164 4.34 35.75 8.81
CA GLY A 164 3.98 36.15 7.45
C GLY A 164 2.68 35.51 6.94
N SER A 165 1.83 34.98 7.82
CA SER A 165 0.49 34.50 7.45
C SER A 165 -0.28 35.56 6.66
N THR A 166 -0.94 35.11 5.60
CA THR A 166 -1.85 35.91 4.78
C THR A 166 -3.30 35.85 5.28
N GLY A 167 -3.55 35.14 6.40
CA GLY A 167 -4.90 34.93 6.92
C GLY A 167 -5.74 33.99 6.05
N ARG A 168 -5.11 33.10 5.28
CA ARG A 168 -5.77 32.03 4.52
C ARG A 168 -5.31 30.67 5.02
N ARG A 169 -6.26 29.77 5.24
CA ARG A 169 -6.00 28.38 5.65
C ARG A 169 -6.64 27.41 4.67
N ARG A 170 -5.95 26.30 4.41
CA ARG A 170 -6.43 25.17 3.63
C ARG A 170 -6.62 24.00 4.57
N PHE A 171 -7.83 23.46 4.58
CA PHE A 171 -8.28 22.35 5.40
C PHE A 171 -8.50 21.17 4.48
N ARG A 172 -7.86 20.04 4.76
CA ARG A 172 -8.04 18.79 4.01
C ARG A 172 -8.27 17.64 4.96
N GLU A 173 -9.23 16.80 4.61
CA GLU A 173 -9.46 15.52 5.28
C GLU A 173 -9.66 14.42 4.26
N GLU A 174 -9.00 13.31 4.51
CA GLU A 174 -9.11 12.06 3.77
C GLU A 174 -9.43 10.94 4.76
N GLY A 175 -10.16 9.92 4.34
CA GLY A 175 -10.44 8.78 5.21
C GLY A 175 -11.14 7.63 4.48
N ILE A 176 -11.64 6.70 5.28
CA ILE A 176 -12.48 5.59 4.85
C ILE A 176 -13.88 5.82 5.44
N PRO A 177 -14.82 6.39 4.67
CA PRO A 177 -16.21 6.53 5.09
C PRO A 177 -16.83 5.16 5.43
N LEU A 178 -17.80 5.16 6.33
CA LEU A 178 -18.63 3.98 6.54
C LEU A 178 -19.34 3.58 5.23
N HIS A 179 -19.46 2.28 4.98
CA HIS A 179 -19.99 1.67 3.77
C HIS A 179 -19.17 1.93 2.48
N ALA A 180 -17.97 2.52 2.59
CA ALA A 180 -17.11 2.72 1.44
C ALA A 180 -16.68 1.37 0.85
N ALA A 181 -16.70 1.27 -0.47
CA ALA A 181 -16.13 0.12 -1.17
C ALA A 181 -14.61 0.08 -0.93
N LEU A 182 -14.11 -1.08 -0.54
CA LEU A 182 -12.72 -1.32 -0.20
C LEU A 182 -12.17 -2.51 -0.98
N TYR A 183 -10.94 -2.31 -1.45
CA TYR A 183 -10.04 -3.35 -1.93
C TYR A 183 -8.97 -3.57 -0.85
N ILE A 184 -8.85 -4.80 -0.36
CA ILE A 184 -7.90 -5.16 0.70
C ILE A 184 -7.03 -6.31 0.23
N VAL A 185 -5.71 -6.16 0.39
CA VAL A 185 -4.76 -7.26 0.28
C VAL A 185 -4.03 -7.36 1.60
N GLY A 186 -4.06 -8.51 2.25
CA GLY A 186 -3.41 -8.71 3.55
C GLY A 186 -3.34 -10.17 3.95
N ASP A 187 -2.70 -10.45 5.07
CA ASP A 187 -2.55 -11.81 5.59
C ASP A 187 -3.75 -12.18 6.48
N ALA A 188 -4.48 -13.21 6.08
CA ALA A 188 -5.57 -13.77 6.85
C ALA A 188 -5.03 -14.70 7.92
N ARG A 189 -5.28 -14.37 9.19
CA ARG A 189 -4.86 -15.13 10.37
C ARG A 189 -6.07 -15.57 11.18
N GLU A 190 -5.95 -16.68 11.89
CA GLU A 190 -6.99 -17.10 12.82
C GLU A 190 -7.06 -16.11 14.00
N ARG A 191 -8.28 -15.83 14.44
CA ARG A 191 -8.51 -15.04 15.65
C ARG A 191 -8.26 -15.89 16.90
N PRO A 192 -7.65 -15.32 17.95
CA PRO A 192 -7.38 -16.06 19.18
C PRO A 192 -8.66 -16.30 20.02
N ASP A 193 -9.69 -15.47 19.82
CA ASP A 193 -10.89 -15.42 20.65
C ASP A 193 -12.09 -16.17 20.05
N VAL A 194 -12.11 -16.35 18.73
CA VAL A 194 -13.20 -17.03 18.00
C VAL A 194 -12.65 -17.72 16.77
N VAL A 195 -13.31 -18.80 16.33
CA VAL A 195 -12.97 -19.50 15.08
C VAL A 195 -13.46 -18.69 13.88
N ALA A 196 -12.79 -17.57 13.60
CA ALA A 196 -13.03 -16.70 12.45
C ALA A 196 -11.71 -16.09 11.96
N PRO A 197 -11.59 -15.80 10.66
CA PRO A 197 -10.42 -15.11 10.13
C PRO A 197 -10.40 -13.65 10.58
N ARG A 198 -9.20 -13.08 10.65
CA ARG A 198 -8.94 -11.64 10.67
C ARG A 198 -7.87 -11.32 9.64
N ILE A 199 -7.96 -10.14 9.02
CA ILE A 199 -6.94 -9.62 8.13
C ILE A 199 -6.01 -8.72 8.93
N ALA A 200 -4.72 -9.01 8.86
CA ALA A 200 -3.69 -8.29 9.58
C ALA A 200 -2.47 -8.05 8.69
N ASP A 201 -1.48 -7.38 9.28
CA ASP A 201 -0.19 -7.14 8.64
C ASP A 201 0.47 -8.45 8.20
N ALA A 202 1.09 -8.39 7.02
CA ALA A 202 1.73 -9.51 6.39
C ALA A 202 3.24 -9.37 6.53
N ASP A 203 3.91 -10.36 7.12
CA ASP A 203 5.36 -10.28 7.36
C ASP A 203 6.16 -10.20 6.04
N ASP A 204 5.72 -10.91 5.00
CA ASP A 204 6.42 -11.07 3.72
C ASP A 204 5.67 -10.46 2.52
N ALA A 205 4.58 -9.73 2.74
CA ALA A 205 3.75 -9.16 1.67
C ALA A 205 3.26 -7.75 2.01
N GLU A 206 2.75 -7.04 1.01
CA GLU A 206 2.22 -5.70 1.23
C GLU A 206 0.80 -5.78 1.78
N PHE A 207 0.59 -5.22 2.96
CA PHE A 207 -0.74 -5.01 3.50
C PHE A 207 -1.32 -3.70 2.96
N ILE A 208 -2.33 -3.80 2.12
CA ILE A 208 -2.95 -2.67 1.40
C ILE A 208 -4.43 -2.58 1.77
N ILE A 209 -4.90 -1.39 2.09
CA ILE A 209 -6.32 -1.07 2.21
C ILE A 209 -6.58 0.12 1.31
N SER A 210 -7.44 -0.05 0.31
CA SER A 210 -7.69 1.00 -0.68
C SER A 210 -9.17 1.28 -0.86
N THR A 211 -9.53 2.56 -0.76
CA THR A 211 -10.85 3.09 -1.15
C THR A 211 -10.98 3.28 -2.66
N ARG A 212 -9.86 3.20 -3.38
CA ARG A 212 -9.81 3.19 -4.84
C ARG A 212 -9.75 1.72 -5.30
N GLY A 213 -10.49 1.37 -6.35
CA GLY A 213 -10.44 0.01 -6.90
C GLY A 213 -9.02 -0.41 -7.33
N GLU A 214 -8.86 -1.70 -7.56
CA GLU A 214 -7.63 -2.43 -7.93
C GLU A 214 -6.76 -1.73 -9.00
N GLU A 215 -7.39 -1.06 -9.98
CA GLU A 215 -6.72 -0.49 -11.16
C GLU A 215 -5.70 0.61 -10.85
N ARG A 216 -5.93 1.48 -9.85
CA ARG A 216 -4.98 2.56 -9.52
C ARG A 216 -3.80 2.10 -8.68
N VAL A 217 -3.96 1.03 -7.90
CA VAL A 217 -2.85 0.41 -7.17
C VAL A 217 -1.89 -0.25 -8.18
N ARG A 218 -2.44 -0.89 -9.23
CA ARG A 218 -1.64 -1.56 -10.27
C ARG A 218 -0.96 -0.60 -11.26
N SER A 219 -1.59 0.50 -11.65
CA SER A 219 -1.11 1.35 -12.76
C SER A 219 0.14 2.20 -12.44
N GLY A 220 0.33 2.61 -11.19
CA GLY A 220 1.46 3.47 -10.79
C GLY A 220 2.82 2.77 -10.79
N LEU A 221 2.84 1.46 -10.48
CA LEU A 221 4.06 0.65 -10.36
C LEU A 221 4.61 0.19 -11.71
N ALA A 222 3.72 -0.10 -12.67
CA ALA A 222 4.11 -0.57 -14.00
C ALA A 222 4.90 0.50 -14.78
N MET A 223 4.47 1.76 -14.72
CA MET A 223 5.12 2.87 -15.42
C MET A 223 6.54 3.12 -14.90
N GLY A 224 6.75 3.05 -13.58
CA GLY A 224 8.06 3.24 -12.95
C GLY A 224 9.05 2.11 -13.28
N SER A 225 8.58 0.85 -13.32
CA SER A 225 9.42 -0.30 -13.69
C SER A 225 9.89 -0.24 -15.14
N TRP A 226 9.03 0.22 -16.06
CA TRP A 226 9.38 0.44 -17.46
C TRP A 226 10.39 1.57 -17.62
N ALA A 227 10.17 2.72 -16.96
CA ALA A 227 11.09 3.85 -17.01
C ALA A 227 12.50 3.46 -16.51
N LEU A 228 12.59 2.72 -15.40
CA LEU A 228 13.87 2.24 -14.86
C LEU A 228 14.55 1.23 -15.80
N TRP A 229 13.78 0.34 -16.41
CA TRP A 229 14.32 -0.62 -17.37
C TRP A 229 14.88 0.10 -18.61
N THR A 230 14.14 1.07 -19.16
CA THR A 230 14.62 1.88 -20.29
C THR A 230 15.85 2.70 -19.95
N LEU A 231 15.92 3.23 -18.70
CA LEU A 231 17.08 3.96 -18.22
C LEU A 231 18.32 3.07 -18.16
N GLY A 232 18.19 1.83 -17.66
CA GLY A 232 19.29 0.87 -17.63
C GLY A 232 19.76 0.44 -19.02
N LEU A 233 18.82 0.21 -19.94
CA LEU A 233 19.09 -0.17 -21.33
C LEU A 233 19.93 0.89 -22.08
N ILE A 234 19.74 2.17 -21.75
CA ILE A 234 20.44 3.29 -22.39
C ILE A 234 21.75 3.62 -21.65
N ALA A 235 21.79 3.54 -20.32
CA ALA A 235 22.92 4.02 -19.52
C ALA A 235 24.26 3.29 -19.81
N ALA A 236 24.23 1.96 -19.96
CA ALA A 236 25.43 1.16 -20.25
C ALA A 236 26.05 1.45 -21.64
N PRO A 237 25.31 1.36 -22.76
CA PRO A 237 25.87 1.67 -24.08
C PRO A 237 26.25 3.15 -24.21
N LEU A 238 25.47 4.07 -23.62
CA LEU A 238 25.79 5.50 -23.64
C LEU A 238 27.08 5.80 -22.87
N GLY A 239 27.27 5.20 -21.69
CA GLY A 239 28.50 5.36 -20.91
C GLY A 239 29.74 4.87 -21.64
N LEU A 240 29.61 3.76 -22.38
CA LEU A 240 30.69 3.18 -23.19
C LEU A 240 31.00 4.02 -24.43
N PHE A 241 29.96 4.54 -25.09
CA PHE A 241 30.08 5.43 -26.25
C PHE A 241 30.75 6.76 -25.87
N ILE A 242 30.32 7.39 -24.77
CA ILE A 242 30.93 8.64 -24.26
C ILE A 242 32.40 8.41 -23.89
N ALA A 243 32.72 7.28 -23.26
CA ALA A 243 34.10 6.94 -22.89
C ALA A 243 35.03 6.79 -24.12
N ALA A 244 34.53 6.19 -25.20
CA ALA A 244 35.28 6.04 -26.45
C ALA A 244 35.52 7.39 -27.17
N GLN A 245 34.59 8.34 -27.05
CA GLN A 245 34.75 9.69 -27.62
C GLN A 245 35.66 10.60 -26.77
N ALA A 246 35.86 10.25 -25.50
CA ALA A 246 36.67 11.01 -24.55
C ALA A 246 38.09 10.46 -24.37
N SER A 247 38.45 9.35 -25.02
CA SER A 247 39.78 8.75 -24.90
C SER A 247 40.82 9.51 -25.73
N ASP A 248 42.01 9.74 -25.16
CA ASP A 248 43.15 10.40 -25.83
C ASP A 248 43.56 9.72 -27.16
N PHE A 249 43.27 8.42 -27.29
CA PHE A 249 43.42 7.63 -28.50
C PHE A 249 42.08 7.00 -28.88
N PRO A 250 41.23 7.67 -29.67
CA PRO A 250 39.92 7.15 -30.01
C PRO A 250 40.05 5.86 -30.84
N PRO A 251 39.35 4.78 -30.45
CA PRO A 251 39.35 3.55 -31.22
C PRO A 251 38.66 3.75 -32.58
N PRO A 252 38.87 2.83 -33.55
CA PRO A 252 38.14 2.82 -34.80
C PRO A 252 36.61 2.88 -34.56
N PRO A 253 35.83 3.55 -35.44
CA PRO A 253 34.42 3.85 -35.20
C PRO A 253 33.51 2.62 -35.05
N ASP A 254 33.93 1.44 -35.52
CA ASP A 254 33.18 0.19 -35.41
C ASP A 254 33.31 -0.50 -34.03
N VAL A 255 34.41 -0.27 -33.32
CA VAL A 255 34.68 -0.86 -32.00
C VAL A 255 33.69 -0.41 -30.91
N PRO A 256 33.45 0.90 -30.67
CA PRO A 256 32.53 1.35 -29.63
C PRO A 256 31.08 0.95 -29.95
N LEU A 257 30.70 0.89 -31.23
CA LEU A 257 29.39 0.42 -31.66
C LEU A 257 29.20 -1.06 -31.30
N ARG A 258 30.17 -1.93 -31.62
CA ARG A 258 30.12 -3.36 -31.28
C ARG A 258 30.04 -3.61 -29.78
N LEU A 259 30.87 -2.91 -29.00
CA LEU A 259 30.84 -3.07 -27.54
C LEU A 259 29.51 -2.59 -26.92
N SER A 260 28.94 -1.51 -27.47
CA SER A 260 27.62 -1.01 -27.04
C SER A 260 26.50 -2.02 -27.37
N LEU A 261 26.56 -2.65 -28.55
CA LEU A 261 25.61 -3.72 -28.91
C LEU A 261 25.74 -4.95 -28.00
N VAL A 262 26.97 -5.35 -27.65
CA VAL A 262 27.22 -6.43 -26.69
C VAL A 262 26.67 -6.07 -25.30
N ALA A 263 26.85 -4.84 -24.84
CA ALA A 263 26.31 -4.37 -23.56
C ALA A 263 24.78 -4.40 -23.53
N VAL A 264 24.12 -3.98 -24.62
CA VAL A 264 22.67 -4.08 -24.78
C VAL A 264 22.21 -5.55 -24.77
N ALA A 265 22.86 -6.41 -25.54
CA ALA A 265 22.53 -7.84 -25.59
C ALA A 265 22.69 -8.52 -24.21
N ALA A 266 23.77 -8.21 -23.49
CA ALA A 266 24.00 -8.70 -22.13
C ALA A 266 22.92 -8.21 -21.15
N TYR A 267 22.53 -6.93 -21.22
CA TYR A 267 21.45 -6.38 -20.40
C TYR A 267 20.11 -7.08 -20.66
N LEU A 268 19.76 -7.29 -21.93
CA LEU A 268 18.53 -7.99 -22.32
C LEU A 268 18.55 -9.46 -21.87
N ALA A 269 19.69 -10.14 -21.98
CA ALA A 269 19.85 -11.53 -21.53
C ALA A 269 19.69 -11.65 -20.00
N LEU A 270 20.34 -10.77 -19.23
CA LEU A 270 20.20 -10.74 -17.77
C LEU A 270 18.76 -10.43 -17.34
N TRP A 271 18.12 -9.47 -18.02
CA TRP A 271 16.72 -9.15 -17.78
C TRP A 271 15.79 -10.32 -18.08
N GLY A 272 15.97 -11.00 -19.22
CA GLY A 272 15.20 -12.17 -19.61
C GLY A 272 15.38 -13.35 -18.66
N ALA A 273 16.62 -13.61 -18.22
CA ALA A 273 16.92 -14.63 -17.22
C ALA A 273 16.25 -14.32 -15.86
N GLY A 274 16.33 -13.07 -15.41
CA GLY A 274 15.65 -12.61 -14.20
C GLY A 274 14.13 -12.75 -14.30
N TRP A 275 13.54 -12.43 -15.46
CA TRP A 275 12.12 -12.63 -15.72
C TRP A 275 11.71 -14.11 -15.67
N ALA A 276 12.48 -14.99 -16.31
CA ALA A 276 12.21 -16.43 -16.34
C ALA A 276 12.30 -17.04 -14.94
N TRP A 277 13.31 -16.65 -14.15
CA TRP A 277 13.44 -17.04 -12.75
C TRP A 277 12.20 -16.64 -11.94
N MET A 278 11.76 -15.38 -12.04
CA MET A 278 10.58 -14.89 -11.32
C MET A 278 9.29 -15.59 -11.77
N ALA A 279 9.16 -15.96 -13.04
CA ALA A 279 7.99 -16.70 -13.54
C ALA A 279 7.95 -18.11 -12.98
N HIS A 280 9.11 -18.75 -12.88
CA HIS A 280 9.22 -20.07 -12.28
C HIS A 280 8.91 -20.04 -10.78
N ASP A 281 9.46 -19.07 -10.05
CA ASP A 281 9.20 -18.87 -8.61
C ASP A 281 7.71 -18.66 -8.32
N SER A 282 7.01 -17.87 -9.15
CA SER A 282 5.58 -17.61 -8.94
C SER A 282 4.71 -18.86 -9.18
N ILE A 283 5.05 -19.70 -10.15
CA ILE A 283 4.34 -20.97 -10.39
C ILE A 283 4.54 -21.92 -9.21
N ILE A 284 5.75 -22.02 -8.67
CA ILE A 284 6.01 -22.82 -7.48
C ILE A 284 5.22 -22.28 -6.28
N GLY A 285 5.26 -20.96 -6.07
CA GLY A 285 4.50 -20.31 -5.00
C GLY A 285 2.99 -20.57 -5.10
N LEU A 286 2.43 -20.53 -6.31
CA LEU A 286 1.01 -20.84 -6.54
C LEU A 286 0.69 -22.31 -6.22
N ARG A 287 1.55 -23.25 -6.63
CA ARG A 287 1.38 -24.68 -6.30
C ARG A 287 1.40 -24.92 -4.81
N GLU A 288 2.31 -24.26 -4.08
CA GLU A 288 2.40 -24.40 -2.63
C GLU A 288 1.18 -23.80 -1.93
N ARG A 289 0.68 -22.65 -2.39
CA ARG A 289 -0.58 -22.07 -1.88
C ARG A 289 -1.77 -23.03 -2.04
N VAL A 290 -1.90 -23.67 -3.20
CA VAL A 290 -2.97 -24.66 -3.44
C VAL A 290 -2.82 -25.87 -2.51
N ARG A 291 -1.60 -26.37 -2.31
CA ARG A 291 -1.32 -27.49 -1.40
C ARG A 291 -1.66 -27.12 0.05
N GLN A 292 -1.28 -25.92 0.49
CA GLN A 292 -1.59 -25.41 1.82
C GLN A 292 -3.11 -25.27 2.02
N ALA A 293 -3.83 -24.75 1.02
CA ALA A 293 -5.28 -24.64 1.07
C ALA A 293 -5.97 -26.01 1.22
N TRP A 294 -5.54 -27.03 0.46
CA TRP A 294 -6.06 -28.40 0.61
C TRP A 294 -5.78 -28.97 2.01
N SER A 295 -4.57 -28.79 2.53
CA SER A 295 -4.21 -29.23 3.88
C SER A 295 -5.09 -28.58 4.95
N LEU A 296 -5.36 -27.27 4.84
CA LEU A 296 -6.27 -26.57 5.76
C LEU A 296 -7.70 -27.11 5.68
N VAL A 297 -8.20 -27.41 4.49
CA VAL A 297 -9.53 -28.04 4.30
C VAL A 297 -9.58 -29.41 4.98
N ASP A 298 -8.55 -30.25 4.78
CA ASP A 298 -8.48 -31.58 5.38
C ASP A 298 -8.50 -31.53 6.91
N VAL A 299 -7.73 -30.60 7.51
CA VAL A 299 -7.73 -30.37 8.97
C VAL A 299 -9.11 -29.96 9.47
N GLN A 300 -9.81 -29.06 8.76
CA GLN A 300 -11.14 -28.61 9.18
C GLN A 300 -12.20 -29.70 9.00
N LEU A 301 -12.12 -30.50 7.95
CA LEU A 301 -13.00 -31.67 7.76
C LEU A 301 -12.79 -32.71 8.85
N LYS A 302 -11.53 -32.98 9.20
CA LYS A 302 -11.18 -33.87 10.30
C LYS A 302 -11.71 -33.34 11.64
N ARG A 303 -11.48 -32.07 11.97
CA ARG A 303 -12.00 -31.44 13.20
C ARG A 303 -13.53 -31.53 13.27
N ARG A 304 -14.22 -31.31 12.16
CA ARG A 304 -15.68 -31.48 12.10
C ARG A 304 -16.09 -32.91 12.37
N HIS A 305 -15.42 -33.88 11.74
CA HIS A 305 -15.66 -35.30 11.98
C HIS A 305 -15.44 -35.69 13.45
N ASP A 306 -14.35 -35.22 14.04
CA ASP A 306 -13.99 -35.49 15.44
C ASP A 306 -14.98 -34.85 16.44
N LEU A 307 -15.67 -33.76 16.06
CA LEU A 307 -16.68 -33.09 16.89
C LEU A 307 -18.08 -33.75 16.82
N PHE A 308 -18.39 -34.55 15.80
CA PHE A 308 -19.71 -35.18 15.65
C PHE A 308 -20.12 -36.04 16.87
N PRO A 309 -19.25 -36.91 17.43
CA PRO A 309 -19.61 -37.72 18.59
C PRO A 309 -19.92 -36.88 19.83
N THR A 310 -19.20 -35.76 20.03
CA THR A 310 -19.43 -34.85 21.16
C THR A 310 -20.77 -34.11 21.02
N LEU A 311 -21.13 -33.71 19.80
CA LEU A 311 -22.45 -33.12 19.55
C LEU A 311 -23.57 -34.15 19.76
N GLN A 312 -23.38 -35.38 19.28
CA GLN A 312 -24.33 -36.46 19.47
C GLN A 312 -24.55 -36.76 20.96
N SER A 313 -23.49 -36.83 21.76
CA SER A 313 -23.60 -37.11 23.19
C SER A 313 -24.32 -35.99 23.94
N ALA A 314 -24.05 -34.72 23.61
CA ALA A 314 -24.73 -33.58 24.20
C ALA A 314 -26.24 -33.58 23.89
N VAL A 315 -26.62 -33.84 22.63
CA VAL A 315 -28.03 -33.93 22.21
C VAL A 315 -28.72 -35.14 22.86
N ALA A 316 -28.06 -36.29 22.94
CA ALA A 316 -28.61 -37.47 23.60
C ALA A 316 -28.85 -37.28 25.11
N ALA A 317 -27.94 -36.57 25.78
CA ALA A 317 -28.10 -36.20 27.19
C ALA A 317 -29.29 -35.26 27.40
N LEU A 318 -29.43 -34.22 26.56
CA LEU A 318 -30.58 -33.32 26.56
C LEU A 318 -31.91 -34.05 26.32
N ALA A 319 -31.94 -34.97 25.35
CA ALA A 319 -33.13 -35.76 25.04
C ALA A 319 -33.55 -36.66 26.21
N THR A 320 -32.58 -37.25 26.93
CA THR A 320 -32.84 -38.03 28.15
C THR A 320 -33.42 -37.14 29.24
N HIS A 321 -32.83 -35.95 29.46
CA HIS A 321 -33.30 -35.00 30.46
C HIS A 321 -34.75 -34.54 30.20
N GLU A 322 -35.09 -34.18 28.96
CA GLU A 322 -36.45 -33.82 28.57
C GLU A 322 -37.45 -34.97 28.78
N ARG A 323 -37.03 -36.19 28.45
CA ARG A 323 -37.89 -37.37 28.66
C ARG A 323 -38.21 -37.57 30.15
N GLU A 324 -37.21 -37.43 31.02
CA GLU A 324 -37.39 -37.54 32.48
C GLU A 324 -38.28 -36.43 33.05
N VAL A 325 -38.11 -35.19 32.58
CA VAL A 325 -38.96 -34.06 33.00
C VAL A 325 -40.41 -34.30 32.57
N GLN A 326 -40.63 -34.77 31.34
CA GLN A 326 -41.98 -35.03 30.83
C GLN A 326 -42.65 -36.21 31.55
N THR A 327 -41.93 -37.29 31.86
CA THR A 327 -42.49 -38.41 32.62
C THR A 327 -42.84 -38.01 34.04
N ALA A 328 -42.00 -37.21 34.70
CA ALA A 328 -42.30 -36.66 36.03
C ALA A 328 -43.55 -35.77 36.00
N LEU A 329 -43.66 -34.89 35.01
CA LEU A 329 -44.84 -34.03 34.85
C LEU A 329 -46.13 -34.83 34.61
N ALA A 330 -46.06 -35.88 33.78
CA ALA A 330 -47.18 -36.76 33.51
C ALA A 330 -47.62 -37.54 34.76
N ALA A 331 -46.66 -38.01 35.57
CA ALA A 331 -46.94 -38.67 36.84
C ALA A 331 -47.64 -37.74 37.84
N ILE A 332 -47.21 -36.48 37.94
CA ILE A 332 -47.86 -35.46 38.79
C ILE A 332 -49.27 -35.15 38.30
N ARG A 333 -49.51 -35.10 36.97
CA ARG A 333 -50.85 -34.85 36.40
C ARG A 333 -51.84 -36.00 36.58
N ALA A 334 -51.35 -37.22 36.82
CA ALA A 334 -52.18 -38.41 36.98
C ALA A 334 -52.61 -38.66 38.44
N GLN A 335 -52.12 -37.83 39.38
CA GLN A 335 -52.56 -37.79 40.79
C GLN A 335 -53.70 -36.79 40.95
#